data_AF-A0AAJ1H5F8-F1
#
_entry.id   AF-A0AAJ1H5F8-F1
#
_cell.length_a   1.000
_cell.length_b   1.000
_cell.length_c   1.000
_cell.angle_alpha   90.00
_cell.angle_beta   90.00
_cell.angle_gamma   90.00
#
_symmetry.space_group_name_H-M   'P 1'
#
loop_
_entity.id
_entity.type
_entity.pdbx_description
1 polymer ?
#
loop_
_entity_poly.entity_id
_entity_poly.type
_entity_poly.pdbx_seq_one_letter_code
_entity_poly.pdbx_strand_id
1 'polypeptide(L)'
;MSETTSTPNLGQAVRADFEPPRDAAGRFVQYRTSQPESALGKPGYADESAAAYQPVADAATEAPVAESETANDRRMSLRAARERFQARCRELLARGYLPASSTEALTDPRSREGIDLYWQNHYATAEQAGATGAGVYQVMPDDYTPGRTTGRAISGNRRTHRMSYSNSEVAVRMPSATAIRRFSAENRGATFDVPVEGTYPGGSVSGYVRVTNNGPGQWSVSGLGMDPRANAYISESVQAVLEARSVTSALRNIPDILERRAQRLSATGTTTKPLYHSDWIRSLGYNRSTGDMFVQINGKMYGYRNVAPDTVERLRNPTRDDRFSAGTVYNKLVKGKHGTFAVARHDACGRFYRAGDEHRCASEHKPRQAPETESTYQQEIKRRLTSIGRRMLQQ
;
A
#
# COMPACT_ATOMS: atom_id res chain seq x y z
N MET A 1 23.01 -57.15 4.03
CA MET A 1 21.58 -56.79 3.92
C MET A 1 21.49 -55.30 4.12
N SER A 2 21.47 -54.56 3.01
CA SER A 2 21.49 -53.10 2.99
C SER A 2 20.33 -52.67 2.11
N GLU A 3 19.30 -52.09 2.71
CA GLU A 3 18.13 -51.57 1.99
C GLU A 3 18.27 -50.05 1.81
N THR A 4 18.43 -49.65 0.56
CA THR A 4 18.33 -48.28 0.07
C THR A 4 16.87 -47.99 -0.25
N THR A 5 16.26 -47.02 0.46
CA THR A 5 14.93 -46.51 0.13
C THR A 5 15.03 -45.33 -0.83
N SER A 6 14.47 -45.52 -2.02
CA SER A 6 14.40 -44.57 -3.12
C SER A 6 13.16 -43.68 -2.98
N THR A 7 13.34 -42.37 -3.01
CA THR A 7 12.26 -41.37 -3.06
C THR A 7 11.60 -41.30 -4.45
N PRO A 8 10.26 -41.24 -4.57
CA PRO A 8 9.61 -41.11 -5.86
C PRO A 8 9.54 -39.67 -6.35
N ASN A 9 9.57 -39.57 -7.68
CA ASN A 9 9.68 -38.40 -8.53
C ASN A 9 8.31 -37.73 -8.71
N LEU A 10 8.15 -36.49 -8.22
CA LEU A 10 6.93 -35.68 -8.36
C LEU A 10 6.99 -34.90 -9.68
N GLY A 11 6.57 -35.55 -10.76
CA GLY A 11 6.56 -34.96 -12.10
C GLY A 11 5.51 -35.60 -13.01
N GLN A 12 4.23 -35.38 -12.73
CA GLN A 12 3.14 -35.50 -13.72
C GLN A 12 1.85 -34.90 -13.14
N ALA A 13 1.63 -33.60 -13.38
CA ALA A 13 0.34 -32.96 -13.18
C ALA A 13 -0.46 -33.08 -14.48
N VAL A 14 -1.61 -33.74 -14.37
CA VAL A 14 -2.60 -33.98 -15.41
C VAL A 14 -3.12 -32.64 -15.94
N ARG A 15 -2.97 -32.40 -17.26
CA ARG A 15 -3.72 -31.36 -17.97
C ARG A 15 -5.18 -31.81 -18.03
N ALA A 16 -6.06 -31.08 -17.35
CA ALA A 16 -7.49 -31.20 -17.59
C ALA A 16 -7.82 -30.42 -18.86
N ASP A 17 -8.15 -31.14 -19.92
CA ASP A 17 -8.61 -30.58 -21.18
C ASP A 17 -9.96 -29.91 -20.99
N PHE A 18 -10.03 -28.61 -21.29
CA PHE A 18 -11.25 -27.81 -21.24
C PHE A 18 -11.94 -27.90 -22.61
N GLU A 19 -12.91 -28.81 -22.75
CA GLU A 19 -13.76 -28.86 -23.95
C GLU A 19 -14.90 -27.83 -23.86
N PRO A 20 -15.07 -26.95 -24.86
CA PRO A 20 -16.18 -26.00 -24.87
C PRO A 20 -17.53 -26.71 -25.12
N PRO A 21 -18.64 -26.16 -24.59
CA PRO A 21 -19.95 -26.78 -24.69
C PRO A 21 -20.39 -26.93 -26.16
N ARG A 22 -20.88 -28.13 -26.48
CA ARG A 22 -21.47 -28.49 -27.77
C ARG A 22 -22.99 -28.51 -27.67
N ASP A 23 -23.68 -28.23 -28.77
CA ASP A 23 -25.13 -28.39 -28.86
C ASP A 23 -25.53 -29.88 -28.90
N ALA A 24 -26.84 -30.16 -28.87
CA ALA A 24 -27.39 -31.52 -28.93
C ALA A 24 -27.02 -32.28 -30.23
N ALA A 25 -26.45 -31.60 -31.23
CA ALA A 25 -25.95 -32.17 -32.48
C ALA A 25 -24.40 -32.27 -32.51
N GLY A 26 -23.72 -32.02 -31.39
CA GLY A 26 -22.26 -32.14 -31.27
C GLY A 26 -21.46 -30.99 -31.89
N ARG A 27 -22.09 -29.85 -32.23
CA ARG A 27 -21.44 -28.68 -32.83
C ARG A 27 -21.07 -27.65 -31.76
N PHE A 28 -19.96 -26.95 -31.97
CA PHE A 28 -19.52 -25.87 -31.07
C PHE A 28 -20.50 -24.69 -31.12
N VAL A 29 -20.97 -24.26 -29.95
CA VAL A 29 -21.90 -23.13 -29.82
C VAL A 29 -21.14 -21.82 -30.07
N GLN A 30 -21.41 -21.16 -31.21
CA GLN A 30 -20.92 -19.81 -31.47
C GLN A 30 -21.78 -18.80 -30.70
N TYR A 31 -21.17 -18.05 -29.77
CA TYR A 31 -21.84 -16.94 -29.09
C TYR A 31 -22.00 -15.77 -30.06
N ARG A 32 -23.24 -15.56 -30.53
CA ARG A 32 -23.63 -14.40 -31.33
C ARG A 32 -23.92 -13.23 -30.39
N THR A 33 -23.11 -12.18 -30.40
CA THR A 33 -23.43 -10.93 -29.69
C THR A 33 -24.47 -10.15 -30.49
N SER A 34 -25.73 -10.26 -30.12
CA SER A 34 -26.81 -9.41 -30.60
C SER A 34 -26.80 -8.07 -29.86
N GLN A 35 -26.52 -6.98 -30.57
CA GLN A 35 -26.89 -5.64 -30.15
C GLN A 35 -28.39 -5.43 -30.42
N PRO A 36 -29.16 -4.82 -29.50
CA PRO A 36 -30.51 -4.36 -29.82
C PRO A 36 -30.44 -2.98 -30.48
N GLU A 37 -30.89 -2.93 -31.74
CA GLU A 37 -31.34 -1.71 -32.40
C GLU A 37 -32.54 -1.14 -31.62
N SER A 38 -32.48 0.13 -31.26
CA SER A 38 -33.64 0.87 -30.77
C SER A 38 -33.89 2.06 -31.68
N ALA A 39 -35.06 2.00 -32.30
CA ALA A 39 -35.70 3.01 -33.12
C ALA A 39 -36.10 4.21 -32.27
N LEU A 40 -35.73 5.42 -32.69
CA LEU A 40 -36.41 6.66 -32.33
C LEU A 40 -36.33 7.62 -33.53
N GLY A 41 -37.51 8.11 -33.91
CA GLY A 41 -37.79 8.76 -35.19
C GLY A 41 -37.17 10.14 -35.37
N LYS A 42 -36.98 10.49 -36.64
CA LYS A 42 -36.68 11.83 -37.12
C LYS A 42 -37.97 12.63 -37.27
N PRO A 43 -38.07 13.87 -36.77
CA PRO A 43 -38.91 14.88 -37.37
C PRO A 43 -38.10 15.67 -38.41
N GLY A 44 -38.70 15.83 -39.58
CA GLY A 44 -38.16 16.66 -40.66
C GLY A 44 -38.17 18.14 -40.30
N TYR A 45 -37.22 18.88 -40.86
CA TYR A 45 -37.30 20.33 -40.96
C TYR A 45 -37.22 20.70 -42.43
N ALA A 46 -38.23 21.43 -42.86
CA ALA A 46 -38.36 21.97 -44.20
C ALA A 46 -37.31 23.05 -44.44
N ASP A 47 -36.87 23.06 -45.68
CA ASP A 47 -36.08 24.08 -46.36
C ASP A 47 -36.97 25.31 -46.57
N GLU A 48 -36.57 26.48 -46.07
CA GLU A 48 -37.07 27.76 -46.57
C GLU A 48 -36.16 28.94 -46.20
N SER A 49 -35.73 29.63 -47.25
CA SER A 49 -35.41 31.06 -47.33
C SER A 49 -34.02 31.56 -46.93
N ALA A 50 -33.33 32.02 -47.97
CA ALA A 50 -32.17 32.88 -47.96
C ALA A 50 -32.42 34.23 -47.27
N ALA A 51 -31.48 34.63 -46.41
CA ALA A 51 -31.26 36.03 -46.07
C ALA A 51 -29.77 36.28 -45.88
N ALA A 52 -29.30 37.37 -46.50
CA ALA A 52 -27.90 37.73 -46.68
C ALA A 52 -27.12 37.93 -45.37
N TYR A 53 -25.93 37.32 -45.28
CA TYR A 53 -24.96 37.59 -44.23
C TYR A 53 -23.91 38.58 -44.76
N GLN A 54 -23.90 39.80 -44.22
CA GLN A 54 -22.79 40.74 -44.36
C GLN A 54 -21.78 40.49 -43.23
N PRO A 55 -20.45 40.50 -43.49
CA PRO A 55 -19.48 40.35 -42.43
C PRO A 55 -19.26 41.69 -41.72
N VAL A 56 -19.64 41.77 -40.45
CA VAL A 56 -19.20 42.83 -39.54
C VAL A 56 -17.90 42.36 -38.90
N ALA A 57 -16.82 43.06 -39.19
CA ALA A 57 -15.52 42.86 -38.56
C ALA A 57 -15.56 43.45 -37.15
N ASP A 58 -15.65 42.59 -36.13
CA ASP A 58 -15.44 42.99 -34.74
C ASP A 58 -14.08 42.48 -34.24
N ALA A 59 -13.28 43.46 -33.82
CA ALA A 59 -11.97 43.29 -33.23
C ALA A 59 -12.06 42.56 -31.88
N ALA A 60 -11.62 41.30 -31.86
CA ALA A 60 -11.29 40.62 -30.63
C ALA A 60 -10.02 41.24 -30.04
N THR A 61 -10.20 42.08 -29.02
CA THR A 61 -9.11 42.47 -28.13
C THR A 61 -8.87 41.28 -27.20
N GLU A 62 -7.89 40.44 -27.53
CA GLU A 62 -7.46 39.32 -26.69
C GLU A 62 -6.92 39.86 -25.36
N ALA A 63 -7.65 39.63 -24.28
CA ALA A 63 -7.09 39.74 -22.94
C ALA A 63 -6.08 38.59 -22.74
N PRO A 64 -4.85 38.84 -22.25
CA PRO A 64 -3.89 37.79 -22.00
C PRO A 64 -4.39 36.89 -20.86
N VAL A 65 -4.56 35.62 -21.21
CA VAL A 65 -5.23 34.56 -20.46
C VAL A 65 -4.36 34.09 -19.28
N ALA A 66 -5.00 33.76 -18.16
CA ALA A 66 -4.45 33.16 -16.93
C ALA A 66 -3.73 31.79 -17.11
N GLU A 67 -3.36 31.40 -18.33
CA GLU A 67 -2.65 30.16 -18.65
C GLU A 67 -1.13 30.24 -18.38
N SER A 68 -0.55 31.44 -18.32
CA SER A 68 0.90 31.62 -18.15
C SER A 68 1.40 31.31 -16.74
N GLU A 69 0.57 31.54 -15.72
CA GLU A 69 0.94 31.39 -14.31
C GLU A 69 1.08 29.89 -13.94
N THR A 70 0.11 29.07 -14.33
CA THR A 70 0.15 27.61 -14.09
C THR A 70 1.27 26.89 -14.85
N ALA A 71 1.63 27.37 -16.04
CA ALA A 71 2.74 26.82 -16.82
C ALA A 71 4.11 27.17 -16.20
N ASN A 72 4.25 28.37 -15.65
CA ASN A 72 5.45 28.80 -14.94
C ASN A 72 5.64 28.02 -13.64
N ASP A 73 4.58 27.82 -12.87
CA ASP A 73 4.61 27.04 -11.62
C ASP A 73 5.02 25.58 -11.86
N ARG A 74 4.53 24.98 -12.96
CA ARG A 74 4.95 23.63 -13.38
C ARG A 74 6.43 23.57 -13.73
N ARG A 75 6.95 24.56 -14.46
CA ARG A 75 8.38 24.64 -14.81
C ARG A 75 9.24 24.80 -13.55
N MET A 76 8.84 25.67 -12.63
CA MET A 76 9.53 25.86 -11.35
C MET A 76 9.52 24.59 -10.50
N SER A 77 8.39 23.88 -10.44
CA SER A 77 8.27 22.61 -9.70
C SER A 77 9.13 21.50 -10.30
N LEU A 78 9.18 21.39 -11.64
CA LEU A 78 10.08 20.45 -12.34
C LEU A 78 11.55 20.78 -12.08
N ARG A 79 11.91 22.07 -12.08
CA ARG A 79 13.27 22.52 -11.76
C ARG A 79 13.64 22.15 -10.32
N ALA A 80 12.78 22.43 -9.35
CA ALA A 80 13.01 22.07 -7.95
C ALA A 80 13.09 20.54 -7.73
N ALA A 81 12.26 19.76 -8.43
CA ALA A 81 12.34 18.29 -8.38
C ALA A 81 13.67 17.78 -8.96
N ARG A 82 14.13 18.39 -10.06
CA ARG A 82 15.43 18.07 -10.68
C ARG A 82 16.61 18.45 -9.78
N GLU A 83 16.60 19.62 -9.17
CA GLU A 83 17.65 20.06 -8.23
C GLU A 83 17.73 19.14 -7.01
N ARG A 84 16.57 18.72 -6.46
CA ARG A 84 16.51 17.72 -5.38
C ARG A 84 17.06 16.36 -5.81
N PHE A 85 16.68 15.89 -6.99
CA PHE A 85 17.20 14.65 -7.58
C PHE A 85 18.73 14.71 -7.69
N GLN A 86 19.26 15.83 -8.19
CA GLN A 86 20.70 16.07 -8.32
C GLN A 86 21.43 16.09 -6.98
N ALA A 87 20.87 16.75 -5.96
CA ALA A 87 21.42 16.74 -4.61
C ALA A 87 21.51 15.32 -4.04
N ARG A 88 20.45 14.52 -4.22
CA ARG A 88 20.45 13.11 -3.81
C ARG A 88 21.43 12.26 -4.61
N CYS A 89 21.60 12.46 -5.91
CA CYS A 89 22.66 11.74 -6.65
C CYS A 89 24.05 11.96 -6.05
N ARG A 90 24.38 13.20 -5.66
CA ARG A 90 25.67 13.50 -5.00
C ARG A 90 25.79 12.79 -3.65
N GLU A 91 24.71 12.78 -2.88
CA GLU A 91 24.68 12.10 -1.59
C GLU A 91 24.79 10.57 -1.71
N LEU A 92 24.15 9.98 -2.74
CA LEU A 92 24.26 8.55 -3.04
C LEU A 92 25.69 8.15 -3.38
N LEU A 93 26.39 8.96 -4.19
CA LEU A 93 27.78 8.73 -4.53
C LEU A 93 28.68 8.82 -3.29
N ALA A 94 28.38 9.72 -2.36
CA ALA A 94 29.16 9.89 -1.13
C ALA A 94 28.89 8.79 -0.09
N ARG A 95 27.64 8.36 0.08
CA ARG A 95 27.20 7.47 1.17
C ARG A 95 26.99 6.01 0.76
N GLY A 96 26.89 5.74 -0.54
CA GLY A 96 26.61 4.40 -1.07
C GLY A 96 25.20 3.88 -0.78
N TYR A 97 24.36 4.64 -0.07
CA TYR A 97 22.97 4.32 0.22
C TYR A 97 22.20 5.60 0.57
N LEU A 98 20.94 5.69 0.14
CA LEU A 98 20.00 6.72 0.55
C LEU A 98 18.66 6.15 0.97
N PRO A 99 18.15 6.50 2.16
CA PRO A 99 16.80 6.14 2.54
C PRO A 99 15.79 6.88 1.67
N ALA A 100 14.63 6.26 1.45
CA ALA A 100 13.48 6.95 0.88
C ALA A 100 13.11 8.17 1.74
N SER A 101 12.71 9.25 1.09
CA SER A 101 12.17 10.44 1.74
C SER A 101 10.75 10.70 1.25
N SER A 102 10.03 11.62 1.89
CA SER A 102 8.79 12.16 1.36
C SER A 102 8.89 13.67 1.22
N THR A 103 8.07 14.24 0.34
CA THR A 103 7.92 15.69 0.18
C THR A 103 6.44 16.03 0.12
N GLU A 104 6.11 17.31 0.06
CA GLU A 104 4.78 17.73 -0.34
C GLU A 104 4.44 17.23 -1.76
N ALA A 105 3.15 17.00 -2.04
CA ALA A 105 2.71 16.62 -3.37
C ALA A 105 2.77 17.82 -4.32
N LEU A 106 3.41 17.64 -5.47
CA LEU A 106 3.55 18.72 -6.47
C LEU A 106 2.31 18.82 -7.39
N THR A 107 1.40 17.86 -7.29
CA THR A 107 0.16 17.81 -8.05
C THR A 107 -0.99 17.38 -7.15
N ASP A 108 -2.21 17.82 -7.46
CA ASP A 108 -3.39 17.31 -6.77
C ASP A 108 -3.57 15.80 -7.09
N PRO A 109 -3.57 14.92 -6.05
CA PRO A 109 -3.81 13.49 -6.19
C PRO A 109 -5.18 13.12 -6.80
N ARG A 110 -6.09 14.09 -7.03
CA ARG A 110 -7.36 13.93 -7.75
C ARG A 110 -7.27 14.22 -9.24
N SER A 111 -6.35 15.10 -9.68
CA SER A 111 -6.17 15.50 -11.10
C SER A 111 -5.26 14.58 -11.92
N ARG A 112 -5.64 14.16 -13.13
CA ARG A 112 -4.78 13.29 -13.97
C ARG A 112 -3.52 13.96 -14.51
N GLU A 113 -3.40 15.27 -14.32
CA GLU A 113 -2.31 16.09 -14.82
C GLU A 113 -0.96 15.78 -14.15
N GLY A 114 0.12 16.36 -14.70
CA GLY A 114 1.45 16.29 -14.08
C GLY A 114 2.04 14.88 -13.97
N ILE A 115 1.70 13.97 -14.89
CA ILE A 115 2.23 12.60 -14.89
C ILE A 115 3.76 12.54 -14.93
N ASP A 116 4.41 13.43 -15.67
CA ASP A 116 5.87 13.54 -15.71
C ASP A 116 6.43 13.99 -14.35
N LEU A 117 5.79 14.97 -13.74
CA LEU A 117 6.21 15.53 -12.45
C LEU A 117 6.10 14.50 -11.32
N TYR A 118 5.02 13.72 -11.31
CA TYR A 118 4.84 12.61 -10.37
C TYR A 118 6.01 11.63 -10.41
N TRP A 119 6.31 11.07 -11.59
CA TRP A 119 7.35 10.06 -11.72
C TRP A 119 8.74 10.64 -11.42
N GLN A 120 9.02 11.87 -11.87
CA GLN A 120 10.27 12.55 -11.57
C GLN A 120 10.46 12.80 -10.08
N ASN A 121 9.43 13.27 -9.38
CA ASN A 121 9.49 13.46 -7.93
C ASN A 121 9.73 12.14 -7.20
N HIS A 122 9.08 11.05 -7.64
CA HIS A 122 9.29 9.72 -7.07
C HIS A 122 10.71 9.18 -7.32
N TYR A 123 11.29 9.33 -8.51
CA TYR A 123 12.70 8.95 -8.68
C TYR A 123 13.63 9.72 -7.76
N ALA A 124 13.31 10.99 -7.48
CA ALA A 124 14.06 11.80 -6.54
C ALA A 124 13.92 11.32 -5.11
N THR A 125 12.77 10.79 -4.70
CA THR A 125 12.51 10.45 -3.29
C THR A 125 12.66 8.97 -2.95
N ALA A 126 12.95 8.11 -3.94
CA ALA A 126 13.10 6.67 -3.75
C ALA A 126 14.28 6.26 -2.83
N GLU A 127 14.15 5.09 -2.19
CA GLU A 127 15.27 4.39 -1.57
C GLU A 127 16.26 3.98 -2.67
N GLN A 128 17.55 4.26 -2.48
CA GLN A 128 18.59 4.00 -3.49
C GLN A 128 19.79 3.32 -2.83
N ALA A 129 20.29 2.24 -3.45
CA ALA A 129 21.57 1.64 -3.12
C ALA A 129 22.63 2.06 -4.15
N GLY A 130 23.87 2.18 -3.68
CA GLY A 130 25.04 2.40 -4.50
C GLY A 130 25.39 1.19 -5.37
N ALA A 131 26.62 1.18 -5.90
CA ALA A 131 27.07 0.25 -6.93
C ALA A 131 26.92 -1.24 -6.56
N THR A 132 26.98 -1.59 -5.27
CA THR A 132 26.87 -2.97 -4.79
C THR A 132 25.44 -3.52 -4.81
N GLY A 133 24.40 -2.66 -4.91
CA GLY A 133 22.99 -3.07 -5.01
C GLY A 133 22.41 -3.85 -3.82
N ALA A 134 23.24 -4.20 -2.84
CA ALA A 134 22.81 -4.94 -1.67
C ALA A 134 21.97 -4.03 -0.76
N GLY A 135 20.77 -4.51 -0.42
CA GLY A 135 19.99 -3.95 0.69
C GLY A 135 18.94 -2.90 0.33
N VAL A 136 18.35 -2.90 -0.87
CA VAL A 136 17.12 -2.14 -1.14
C VAL A 136 15.97 -3.06 -1.50
N TYR A 137 14.75 -2.67 -1.13
CA TYR A 137 13.57 -3.36 -1.63
C TYR A 137 13.36 -3.05 -3.11
N GLN A 138 12.73 -3.98 -3.82
CA GLN A 138 12.36 -3.76 -5.21
C GLN A 138 11.38 -2.59 -5.27
N VAL A 139 11.53 -1.72 -6.28
CA VAL A 139 10.59 -0.63 -6.53
C VAL A 139 9.71 -1.02 -7.71
N MET A 140 8.39 -0.82 -7.59
CA MET A 140 7.48 -1.05 -8.69
C MET A 140 7.85 -0.14 -9.88
N PRO A 141 8.05 -0.70 -11.10
CA PRO A 141 8.56 0.08 -12.20
C PRO A 141 7.51 1.03 -12.78
N ASP A 142 8.00 2.11 -13.38
CA ASP A 142 7.15 3.13 -14.01
C ASP A 142 6.55 2.68 -15.35
N ASP A 143 6.94 1.49 -15.84
CA ASP A 143 6.51 0.91 -17.11
C ASP A 143 5.84 -0.46 -16.99
N TYR A 144 5.38 -0.82 -15.79
CA TYR A 144 4.65 -2.04 -15.51
C TYR A 144 3.29 -2.06 -16.23
N THR A 145 3.33 -2.37 -17.53
CA THR A 145 2.19 -2.38 -18.44
C THR A 145 2.09 -3.72 -19.16
N PRO A 146 0.87 -4.30 -19.27
CA PRO A 146 0.65 -5.45 -20.14
C PRO A 146 0.99 -5.07 -21.59
N GLY A 147 1.83 -5.87 -22.26
CA GLY A 147 2.12 -5.72 -23.69
C GLY A 147 3.29 -4.83 -24.08
N ARG A 148 4.03 -4.23 -23.12
CA ARG A 148 5.29 -3.47 -23.36
C ARG A 148 5.25 -2.54 -24.59
N THR A 149 4.13 -1.85 -24.79
CA THR A 149 3.97 -0.90 -25.90
C THR A 149 4.89 0.31 -25.71
N THR A 150 5.39 0.92 -26.77
CA THR A 150 6.23 2.13 -26.72
C THR A 150 5.56 3.28 -25.95
N GLY A 151 6.35 4.07 -25.21
CA GLY A 151 5.85 5.22 -24.45
C GLY A 151 6.92 6.05 -23.76
N ARG A 152 6.50 6.78 -22.71
CA ARG A 152 7.31 7.82 -22.02
C ARG A 152 7.93 7.36 -20.69
N ALA A 153 7.94 6.07 -20.41
CA ALA A 153 8.59 5.53 -19.23
C ALA A 153 10.12 5.59 -19.36
N ILE A 154 10.85 5.37 -18.26
CA ILE A 154 12.32 5.37 -18.28
C ILE A 154 12.89 4.39 -19.31
N SER A 155 12.26 3.22 -19.44
CA SER A 155 12.61 2.15 -20.37
C SER A 155 12.20 2.42 -21.84
N GLY A 156 11.47 3.52 -22.12
CA GLY A 156 10.88 3.78 -23.44
C GLY A 156 9.53 3.10 -23.68
N ASN A 157 8.98 2.42 -22.66
CA ASN A 157 7.67 1.78 -22.71
C ASN A 157 6.55 2.71 -22.21
N ARG A 158 5.30 2.26 -22.33
CA ARG A 158 4.12 2.93 -21.78
C ARG A 158 4.19 2.91 -20.25
N ARG A 159 3.84 4.05 -19.64
CA ARG A 159 3.86 4.17 -18.19
C ARG A 159 2.77 3.35 -17.51
N THR A 160 3.09 2.84 -16.34
CA THR A 160 2.17 2.19 -15.40
C THR A 160 0.96 3.09 -15.17
N HIS A 161 -0.22 2.53 -15.38
CA HIS A 161 -1.47 3.25 -15.17
C HIS A 161 -1.64 3.60 -13.69
N ARG A 162 -1.91 4.88 -13.42
CA ARG A 162 -2.14 5.43 -12.08
C ARG A 162 -3.62 5.72 -11.88
N MET A 163 -4.11 5.47 -10.68
CA MET A 163 -5.49 5.71 -10.29
C MET A 163 -5.53 6.61 -9.07
N SER A 164 -6.57 7.45 -8.99
CA SER A 164 -6.92 8.19 -7.80
C SER A 164 -8.01 7.46 -7.03
N TYR A 165 -7.85 7.37 -5.73
CA TYR A 165 -8.82 6.83 -4.78
C TYR A 165 -9.07 7.92 -3.74
N SER A 166 -10.32 8.20 -3.41
CA SER A 166 -10.63 9.27 -2.47
C SER A 166 -11.94 9.07 -1.73
N ASN A 167 -12.04 9.73 -0.58
CA ASN A 167 -13.26 10.03 0.16
C ASN A 167 -13.26 11.53 0.53
N SER A 168 -14.11 11.93 1.47
CA SER A 168 -14.19 13.32 1.96
C SER A 168 -12.94 13.78 2.71
N GLU A 169 -12.17 12.86 3.29
CA GLU A 169 -11.04 13.17 4.18
C GLU A 169 -9.67 13.05 3.48
N VAL A 170 -9.53 12.06 2.60
CA VAL A 170 -8.26 11.64 1.99
C VAL A 170 -8.42 11.42 0.50
N ALA A 171 -7.37 11.74 -0.26
CA ALA A 171 -7.19 11.26 -1.63
C ALA A 171 -5.79 10.68 -1.78
N VAL A 172 -5.68 9.54 -2.47
CA VAL A 172 -4.41 8.88 -2.78
C VAL A 172 -4.36 8.56 -4.27
N ARG A 173 -3.26 8.95 -4.90
CA ARG A 173 -2.87 8.51 -6.24
C ARG A 173 -1.70 7.54 -6.16
N MET A 174 -1.87 6.40 -6.81
CA MET A 174 -0.83 5.38 -6.91
C MET A 174 -0.98 4.58 -8.21
N PRO A 175 0.02 3.76 -8.62
CA PRO A 175 -0.21 2.68 -9.57
C PRO A 175 -1.51 1.93 -9.26
N SER A 176 -2.28 1.56 -10.28
CA SER A 176 -3.58 0.93 -10.05
C SER A 176 -3.47 -0.29 -9.13
N ALA A 177 -4.46 -0.52 -8.25
CA ALA A 177 -4.42 -1.64 -7.30
C ALA A 177 -4.25 -2.98 -8.02
N THR A 178 -4.86 -3.11 -9.20
CA THR A 178 -4.69 -4.26 -10.09
C THR A 178 -3.23 -4.45 -10.51
N ALA A 179 -2.54 -3.38 -10.90
CA ALA A 179 -1.12 -3.44 -11.26
C ALA A 179 -0.25 -3.83 -10.06
N ILE A 180 -0.50 -3.27 -8.87
CA ILE A 180 0.22 -3.61 -7.64
C ILE A 180 0.02 -5.09 -7.27
N ARG A 181 -1.23 -5.58 -7.30
CA ARG A 181 -1.57 -6.99 -7.00
C ARG A 181 -0.90 -7.94 -7.98
N ARG A 182 -0.91 -7.61 -9.28
CA ARG A 182 -0.27 -8.40 -10.33
C ARG A 182 1.26 -8.44 -10.16
N PHE A 183 1.88 -7.29 -9.90
CA PHE A 183 3.32 -7.21 -9.64
C PHE A 183 3.72 -8.04 -8.41
N SER A 184 2.91 -7.98 -7.35
CA SER A 184 3.12 -8.83 -6.17
C SER A 184 3.05 -10.32 -6.50
N ALA A 185 2.07 -10.76 -7.30
CA ALA A 185 1.92 -12.17 -7.68
C ALA A 185 3.11 -12.65 -8.53
N GLU A 186 3.56 -11.86 -9.50
CA GLU A 186 4.73 -12.16 -10.33
C GLU A 186 6.02 -12.22 -9.50
N ASN A 187 6.15 -11.38 -8.48
CA ASN A 187 7.29 -11.38 -7.54
C ASN A 187 7.08 -12.32 -6.34
N ARG A 188 6.24 -13.35 -6.45
CA ARG A 188 6.00 -14.38 -5.42
C ARG A 188 5.66 -13.82 -4.03
N GLY A 189 4.97 -12.68 -3.99
CA GLY A 189 4.58 -11.99 -2.76
C GLY A 189 5.74 -11.38 -1.98
N ALA A 190 6.88 -11.10 -2.61
CA ALA A 190 7.98 -10.35 -2.00
C ALA A 190 7.51 -8.94 -1.56
N THR A 191 8.26 -8.34 -0.64
CA THR A 191 8.05 -6.94 -0.24
C THR A 191 8.64 -6.00 -1.28
N PHE A 192 7.90 -4.96 -1.66
CA PHE A 192 8.36 -3.96 -2.63
C PHE A 192 7.79 -2.58 -2.31
N ASP A 193 8.35 -1.55 -2.91
CA ASP A 193 7.98 -0.16 -2.68
C ASP A 193 7.16 0.38 -3.86
N VAL A 194 6.09 1.11 -3.55
CA VAL A 194 5.11 1.67 -4.50
C VAL A 194 5.09 3.19 -4.36
N PRO A 195 5.19 3.96 -5.45
CA PRO A 195 5.07 5.40 -5.41
C PRO A 195 3.63 5.82 -5.11
N VAL A 196 3.46 6.80 -4.22
CA VAL A 196 2.14 7.34 -3.85
C VAL A 196 2.18 8.86 -3.66
N GLU A 197 1.13 9.52 -4.10
CA GLU A 197 0.81 10.88 -3.69
C GLU A 197 -0.52 10.88 -2.95
N GLY A 198 -0.67 11.74 -1.95
CA GLY A 198 -1.96 11.86 -1.28
C GLY A 198 -2.16 13.18 -0.55
N THR A 199 -3.43 13.52 -0.35
CA THR A 199 -3.88 14.62 0.52
C THR A 199 -4.56 14.02 1.74
N TYR A 200 -4.31 14.61 2.91
CA TYR A 200 -4.91 14.23 4.19
C TYR A 200 -5.19 15.52 4.99
N PRO A 201 -5.91 15.47 6.13
CA PRO A 201 -6.27 16.68 6.88
C PRO A 201 -5.10 17.54 7.38
N GLY A 202 -3.86 17.04 7.30
CA GLY A 202 -2.65 17.77 7.69
C GLY A 202 -1.80 18.28 6.53
N GLY A 203 -2.21 18.10 5.27
CA GLY A 203 -1.47 18.57 4.10
C GLY A 203 -1.47 17.57 2.95
N SER A 204 -0.43 17.65 2.12
CA SER A 204 -0.21 16.70 1.02
C SER A 204 1.17 16.06 1.13
N VAL A 205 1.30 14.85 0.59
CA VAL A 205 2.54 14.08 0.63
C VAL A 205 2.76 13.34 -0.68
N SER A 206 4.01 13.27 -1.10
CA SER A 206 4.52 12.48 -2.22
C SER A 206 5.72 11.68 -1.75
N GLY A 207 5.65 10.36 -1.86
CA GLY A 207 6.71 9.47 -1.40
C GLY A 207 6.44 8.01 -1.79
N TYR A 208 7.03 7.09 -1.06
CA TYR A 208 6.82 5.66 -1.28
C TYR A 208 6.11 5.02 -0.10
N VAL A 209 5.33 3.99 -0.40
CA VAL A 209 4.86 3.02 0.60
C VAL A 209 5.48 1.67 0.32
N ARG A 210 5.95 1.01 1.37
CA ARG A 210 6.36 -0.38 1.33
C ARG A 210 5.15 -1.26 1.46
N VAL A 211 5.00 -2.23 0.58
CA VAL A 211 3.87 -3.14 0.54
C VAL A 211 4.32 -4.59 0.57
N THR A 212 3.54 -5.43 1.26
CA THR A 212 3.72 -6.89 1.28
C THR A 212 2.36 -7.56 1.21
N ASN A 213 2.20 -8.50 0.31
CA ASN A 213 1.04 -9.38 0.27
C ASN A 213 1.30 -10.59 1.19
N ASN A 214 0.50 -10.72 2.24
CA ASN A 214 0.57 -11.80 3.24
C ASN A 214 -0.51 -12.86 3.05
N GLY A 215 -1.34 -12.73 2.02
CA GLY A 215 -2.39 -13.69 1.70
C GLY A 215 -3.63 -13.00 1.12
N PRO A 216 -4.67 -13.78 0.80
CA PRO A 216 -5.94 -13.24 0.31
C PRO A 216 -6.48 -12.16 1.26
N GLY A 217 -6.61 -10.92 0.76
CA GLY A 217 -7.12 -9.79 1.53
C GLY A 217 -6.23 -9.30 2.67
N GLN A 218 -4.95 -9.70 2.72
CA GLN A 218 -4.03 -9.31 3.78
C GLN A 218 -2.81 -8.58 3.23
N TRP A 219 -2.79 -7.25 3.37
CA TRP A 219 -1.68 -6.42 2.93
C TRP A 219 -1.02 -5.70 4.11
N SER A 220 0.30 -5.72 4.17
CA SER A 220 1.07 -4.79 5.02
C SER A 220 1.40 -3.57 4.20
N VAL A 221 1.15 -2.38 4.74
CA VAL A 221 1.54 -1.12 4.11
C VAL A 221 2.19 -0.21 5.15
N SER A 222 3.34 0.38 4.80
CA SER A 222 3.98 1.42 5.62
C SER A 222 4.56 2.53 4.73
N GLY A 223 4.33 3.79 5.10
CA GLY A 223 4.93 4.95 4.44
C GLY A 223 6.42 5.05 4.75
N LEU A 224 7.20 5.38 3.72
CA LEU A 224 8.66 5.54 3.81
C LEU A 224 9.03 7.02 3.84
N GLY A 225 9.73 7.43 4.90
CA GLY A 225 10.17 8.82 5.08
C GLY A 225 9.03 9.83 5.26
N MET A 226 7.80 9.36 5.53
CA MET A 226 6.62 10.19 5.82
C MET A 226 6.57 10.53 7.31
N ASP A 227 6.03 11.70 7.64
CA ASP A 227 5.73 12.02 9.04
C ASP A 227 4.67 11.03 9.60
N PRO A 228 4.61 10.83 10.94
CA PRO A 228 3.72 9.84 11.53
C PRO A 228 2.23 10.03 11.18
N ARG A 229 1.78 11.26 10.99
CA ARG A 229 0.38 11.57 10.69
C ARG A 229 0.07 11.27 9.22
N ALA A 230 0.89 11.74 8.27
CA ALA A 230 0.74 11.37 6.87
C ALA A 230 0.81 9.85 6.69
N ASN A 231 1.79 9.20 7.33
CA ASN A 231 1.94 7.75 7.26
C ASN A 231 0.66 7.03 7.72
N ALA A 232 0.06 7.44 8.83
CA ALA A 232 -1.19 6.86 9.34
C ALA A 232 -2.31 6.85 8.30
N TYR A 233 -2.55 7.99 7.66
CA TYR A 233 -3.60 8.16 6.67
C TYR A 233 -3.29 7.43 5.36
N ILE A 234 -2.09 7.63 4.83
CA ILE A 234 -1.71 7.12 3.51
C ILE A 234 -1.54 5.60 3.54
N SER A 235 -0.87 5.05 4.55
CA SER A 235 -0.69 3.59 4.64
C SER A 235 -2.02 2.86 4.81
N GLU A 236 -2.92 3.35 5.67
CA GLU A 236 -4.23 2.73 5.87
C GLU A 236 -5.12 2.89 4.62
N SER A 237 -5.06 4.04 3.94
CA SER A 237 -5.81 4.25 2.69
C SER A 237 -5.35 3.31 1.57
N VAL A 238 -4.04 3.19 1.37
CA VAL A 238 -3.47 2.26 0.39
C VAL A 238 -3.82 0.81 0.77
N GLN A 239 -3.67 0.45 2.04
CA GLN A 239 -4.02 -0.88 2.54
C GLN A 239 -5.49 -1.20 2.27
N ALA A 240 -6.42 -0.29 2.60
CA ALA A 240 -7.84 -0.45 2.34
C ALA A 240 -8.15 -0.66 0.85
N VAL A 241 -7.50 0.11 -0.04
CA VAL A 241 -7.64 -0.06 -1.49
C VAL A 241 -7.11 -1.42 -1.95
N LEU A 242 -5.96 -1.86 -1.44
CA LEU A 242 -5.35 -3.14 -1.81
C LEU A 242 -6.13 -4.35 -1.29
N GLU A 243 -6.93 -4.20 -0.23
CA GLU A 243 -7.75 -5.25 0.36
C GLU A 243 -9.19 -5.29 -0.19
N ALA A 244 -9.67 -4.17 -0.74
CA ALA A 244 -11.03 -4.07 -1.23
C ALA A 244 -11.31 -4.98 -2.44
N ARG A 245 -12.44 -5.69 -2.42
CA ARG A 245 -12.95 -6.41 -3.61
C ARG A 245 -13.30 -5.45 -4.74
N SER A 246 -13.97 -4.34 -4.41
CA SER A 246 -14.30 -3.25 -5.33
C SER A 246 -13.36 -2.07 -5.09
N VAL A 247 -12.32 -1.97 -5.93
CA VAL A 247 -11.23 -1.00 -5.82
C VAL A 247 -11.72 0.45 -6.02
N THR A 248 -12.71 0.67 -6.88
CA THR A 248 -13.22 2.01 -7.22
C THR A 248 -14.04 2.65 -6.10
N SER A 249 -14.64 1.83 -5.22
CA SER A 249 -15.43 2.29 -4.07
C SER A 249 -14.70 2.11 -2.73
N ALA A 250 -13.44 1.64 -2.75
CA ALA A 250 -12.72 1.22 -1.55
C ALA A 250 -12.68 2.29 -0.46
N LEU A 251 -12.28 3.52 -0.81
CA LEU A 251 -12.23 4.63 0.16
C LEU A 251 -13.59 5.29 0.37
N ARG A 252 -14.47 5.29 -0.64
CA ARG A 252 -15.80 5.93 -0.55
C ARG A 252 -16.67 5.38 0.58
N ASN A 253 -16.48 4.10 0.91
CA ASN A 253 -17.23 3.41 1.95
C ASN A 253 -16.55 3.50 3.33
N ILE A 254 -15.45 4.24 3.46
CA ILE A 254 -14.73 4.43 4.71
C ILE A 254 -14.90 5.89 5.12
N PRO A 255 -15.74 6.19 6.11
CA PRO A 255 -15.98 7.56 6.55
C PRO A 255 -14.76 8.15 7.26
N ASP A 256 -14.09 7.37 8.10
CA ASP A 256 -12.91 7.77 8.89
C ASP A 256 -11.79 6.73 8.74
N ILE A 257 -10.66 7.17 8.22
CA ILE A 257 -9.48 6.31 7.98
C ILE A 257 -8.79 5.91 9.30
N LEU A 258 -8.73 6.82 10.27
CA LEU A 258 -8.08 6.55 11.55
C LEU A 258 -8.93 5.64 12.43
N GLU A 259 -10.25 5.77 12.39
CA GLU A 259 -11.16 4.85 13.08
C GLU A 259 -11.01 3.43 12.52
N ARG A 260 -11.00 3.29 11.19
CA ARG A 260 -10.73 1.99 10.53
C ARG A 260 -9.39 1.41 10.96
N ARG A 261 -8.33 2.24 11.02
CA ARG A 261 -7.01 1.83 11.50
C ARG A 261 -7.08 1.33 12.95
N ALA A 262 -7.79 2.05 13.82
CA ALA A 262 -7.96 1.66 15.21
C ALA A 262 -8.71 0.32 15.33
N GLN A 263 -9.82 0.14 14.60
CA GLN A 263 -10.59 -1.11 14.53
C GLN A 263 -9.72 -2.29 14.07
N ARG A 264 -8.87 -2.09 13.05
CA ARG A 264 -7.93 -3.11 12.57
C ARG A 264 -6.88 -3.47 13.64
N LEU A 265 -6.32 -2.46 14.30
CA LEU A 265 -5.35 -2.69 15.38
C LEU A 265 -6.00 -3.38 16.59
N SER A 266 -7.28 -3.13 16.88
CA SER A 266 -8.02 -3.89 17.90
C SER A 266 -8.26 -5.35 17.52
N ALA A 267 -8.64 -5.62 16.27
CA ALA A 267 -8.88 -6.97 15.75
C ALA A 267 -7.61 -7.84 15.72
N THR A 268 -6.43 -7.21 15.80
CA THR A 268 -5.14 -7.88 15.74
C THR A 268 -4.84 -8.78 16.95
N GLY A 269 -5.49 -8.55 18.08
CA GLY A 269 -5.20 -9.26 19.32
C GLY A 269 -3.76 -9.02 19.81
N THR A 270 -3.28 -9.86 20.73
CA THR A 270 -1.97 -9.70 21.35
C THR A 270 -1.25 -11.03 21.60
N THR A 271 0.06 -10.98 21.72
CA THR A 271 0.86 -12.12 22.20
C THR A 271 1.06 -12.00 23.71
N THR A 272 1.18 -13.14 24.38
CA THR A 272 1.50 -13.19 25.81
C THR A 272 3.00 -13.34 25.99
N LYS A 273 3.58 -12.59 26.93
CA LYS A 273 4.97 -12.78 27.37
C LYS A 273 4.99 -13.54 28.70
N PRO A 274 5.98 -14.41 28.94
CA PRO A 274 6.15 -15.02 30.26
C PRO A 274 6.27 -13.98 31.36
N LEU A 275 5.69 -14.28 32.53
CA LEU A 275 5.90 -13.53 33.75
C LEU A 275 6.75 -14.37 34.70
N TYR A 276 7.88 -13.81 35.15
CA TYR A 276 8.85 -14.53 35.97
C TYR A 276 8.69 -14.28 37.49
N HIS A 277 7.85 -13.32 37.89
CA HIS A 277 7.65 -12.90 39.28
C HIS A 277 6.39 -13.49 39.94
N SER A 278 5.95 -14.67 39.50
CA SER A 278 4.81 -15.40 40.08
C SER A 278 4.85 -16.89 39.76
N ASP A 279 4.53 -17.72 40.75
CA ASP A 279 4.48 -19.19 40.57
C ASP A 279 3.19 -19.67 39.89
N TRP A 280 2.14 -18.84 39.88
CA TRP A 280 0.81 -19.23 39.42
C TRP A 280 0.30 -18.36 38.26
N ILE A 281 0.82 -17.14 38.09
CA ILE A 281 0.62 -16.30 36.91
C ILE A 281 1.79 -16.54 35.94
N ARG A 282 1.54 -17.25 34.84
CA ARG A 282 2.60 -17.73 33.94
C ARG A 282 2.91 -16.79 32.79
N SER A 283 1.90 -16.12 32.25
CA SER A 283 2.09 -15.22 31.11
C SER A 283 1.06 -14.09 31.09
N LEU A 284 1.43 -13.00 30.43
CA LEU A 284 0.65 -11.78 30.34
C LEU A 284 0.75 -11.16 28.94
N GLY A 285 -0.40 -10.94 28.31
CA GLY A 285 -0.58 -10.20 27.06
C GLY A 285 -1.40 -8.94 27.32
N TYR A 286 -1.18 -7.91 26.52
CA TYR A 286 -1.97 -6.69 26.59
C TYR A 286 -2.19 -6.11 25.20
N ASN A 287 -3.45 -5.81 24.89
CA ASN A 287 -3.82 -5.09 23.69
C ASN A 287 -4.06 -3.61 24.04
N ARG A 288 -3.13 -2.74 23.64
CA ARG A 288 -3.20 -1.30 23.95
C ARG A 288 -4.38 -0.60 23.28
N SER A 289 -4.85 -1.08 22.13
CA SER A 289 -5.94 -0.42 21.39
C SER A 289 -7.31 -0.66 22.04
N THR A 290 -7.50 -1.79 22.73
CA THR A 290 -8.77 -2.14 23.39
C THR A 290 -8.72 -2.09 24.91
N GLY A 291 -7.53 -1.94 25.51
CA GLY A 291 -7.34 -2.07 26.95
C GLY A 291 -7.53 -3.50 27.46
N ASP A 292 -7.45 -4.50 26.58
CA ASP A 292 -7.63 -5.89 26.96
C ASP A 292 -6.36 -6.51 27.52
N MET A 293 -6.47 -7.09 28.70
CA MET A 293 -5.42 -7.85 29.33
C MET A 293 -5.74 -9.34 29.25
N PHE A 294 -4.74 -10.14 28.85
CA PHE A 294 -4.81 -11.58 28.75
C PHE A 294 -3.82 -12.16 29.75
N VAL A 295 -4.27 -13.01 30.66
CA VAL A 295 -3.41 -13.54 31.73
C VAL A 295 -3.60 -15.03 31.88
N GLN A 296 -2.49 -15.76 31.92
CA GLN A 296 -2.51 -17.19 32.13
C GLN A 296 -2.31 -17.51 33.61
N ILE A 297 -3.33 -18.12 34.22
CA ILE A 297 -3.37 -18.49 35.62
C ILE A 297 -3.60 -20.00 35.72
N ASN A 298 -2.69 -20.72 36.37
CA ASN A 298 -2.77 -22.18 36.55
C ASN A 298 -3.12 -22.93 35.25
N GLY A 299 -2.46 -22.54 34.16
CA GLY A 299 -2.66 -23.15 32.83
C GLY A 299 -3.85 -22.63 32.04
N LYS A 300 -4.82 -21.93 32.65
CA LYS A 300 -6.00 -21.38 31.97
C LYS A 300 -5.78 -19.91 31.59
N MET A 301 -6.28 -19.51 30.43
CA MET A 301 -6.20 -18.12 29.94
C MET A 301 -7.46 -17.34 30.33
N TYR A 302 -7.28 -16.14 30.89
CA TYR A 302 -8.35 -15.24 31.29
C TYR A 302 -8.22 -13.90 30.58
N GLY A 303 -9.35 -13.32 30.18
CA GLY A 303 -9.42 -12.00 29.56
C GLY A 303 -10.07 -10.98 30.48
N TYR A 304 -9.50 -9.78 30.57
CA TYR A 304 -10.01 -8.65 31.34
C TYR A 304 -10.09 -7.40 30.46
N ARG A 305 -11.22 -6.68 30.50
CA ARG A 305 -11.46 -5.46 29.71
C ARG A 305 -11.00 -4.21 30.43
N ASN A 306 -10.70 -3.16 29.66
CA ASN A 306 -10.46 -1.80 30.16
C ASN A 306 -9.38 -1.71 31.26
N VAL A 307 -8.39 -2.59 31.20
CA VAL A 307 -7.26 -2.56 32.14
C VAL A 307 -6.32 -1.43 31.74
N ALA A 308 -6.01 -0.53 32.67
CA ALA A 308 -5.10 0.58 32.43
C ALA A 308 -3.68 0.09 32.11
N PRO A 309 -2.94 0.74 31.18
CA PRO A 309 -1.57 0.36 30.82
C PRO A 309 -0.64 0.27 32.04
N ASP A 310 -0.78 1.19 32.99
CA ASP A 310 0.05 1.22 34.22
C ASP A 310 -0.18 -0.01 35.11
N THR A 311 -1.39 -0.57 35.11
CA THR A 311 -1.69 -1.81 35.85
C THR A 311 -0.94 -2.99 35.24
N VAL A 312 -0.89 -3.06 33.91
CA VAL A 312 -0.15 -4.09 33.18
C VAL A 312 1.36 -3.94 33.38
N GLU A 313 1.86 -2.71 33.36
CA GLU A 313 3.28 -2.45 33.58
C GLU A 313 3.70 -2.83 35.01
N ARG A 314 2.88 -2.49 36.01
CA ARG A 314 3.10 -2.88 37.40
C ARG A 314 3.00 -4.39 37.63
N LEU A 315 2.20 -5.11 36.84
CA LEU A 315 2.19 -6.58 36.84
C LEU A 315 3.48 -7.18 36.26
N ARG A 316 4.05 -6.55 35.23
CA ARG A 316 5.32 -6.98 34.62
C ARG A 316 6.52 -6.69 35.51
N ASN A 317 6.50 -5.52 36.14
CA ASN A 317 7.57 -4.99 36.96
C ASN A 317 7.04 -4.59 38.34
N PRO A 318 6.70 -5.56 39.20
CA PRO A 318 6.17 -5.27 40.52
C PRO A 318 7.18 -4.52 41.38
N THR A 319 6.70 -3.54 42.14
CA THR A 319 7.56 -2.68 42.97
C THR A 319 7.73 -3.23 44.38
N ARG A 320 8.54 -2.56 45.20
CA ARG A 320 8.68 -2.86 46.64
C ARG A 320 7.35 -2.83 47.38
N ASP A 321 6.47 -1.88 47.04
CA ASP A 321 5.13 -1.76 47.64
C ASP A 321 4.23 -2.97 47.34
N ASP A 322 4.52 -3.67 46.24
CA ASP A 322 3.83 -4.88 45.81
C ASP A 322 4.55 -6.15 46.27
N ARG A 323 5.57 -6.01 47.13
CA ARG A 323 6.46 -7.08 47.61
C ARG A 323 7.14 -7.83 46.46
N PHE A 324 7.45 -7.13 45.36
CA PHE A 324 8.02 -7.70 44.14
C PHE A 324 7.22 -8.88 43.56
N SER A 325 5.90 -8.95 43.82
CA SER A 325 5.04 -10.07 43.41
C SER A 325 3.93 -9.63 42.47
N ALA A 326 3.91 -10.22 41.26
CA ALA A 326 2.82 -9.98 40.31
C ALA A 326 1.46 -10.47 40.85
N GLY A 327 1.46 -11.51 41.71
CA GLY A 327 0.25 -12.00 42.37
C GLY A 327 -0.38 -10.97 43.31
N THR A 328 0.45 -10.23 44.06
CA THR A 328 -0.02 -9.12 44.92
C THR A 328 -0.66 -8.02 44.08
N VAL A 329 0.02 -7.60 43.00
CA VAL A 329 -0.51 -6.59 42.07
C VAL A 329 -1.84 -7.05 41.46
N TYR A 330 -1.90 -8.29 41.00
CA TYR A 330 -3.10 -8.86 40.38
C TYR A 330 -4.29 -8.86 41.36
N ASN A 331 -4.09 -9.36 42.58
CA ASN A 331 -5.15 -9.39 43.58
C ASN A 331 -5.60 -7.98 43.98
N LYS A 332 -4.67 -7.02 44.01
CA LYS A 332 -4.94 -5.63 44.39
C LYS A 332 -5.63 -4.84 43.27
N LEU A 333 -5.23 -5.01 42.01
CA LEU A 333 -5.59 -4.10 40.91
C LEU A 333 -6.46 -4.73 39.82
N VAL A 334 -6.51 -6.06 39.72
CA VAL A 334 -7.22 -6.75 38.63
C VAL A 334 -8.39 -7.57 39.14
N LYS A 335 -8.14 -8.46 40.11
CA LYS A 335 -9.12 -9.45 40.56
C LYS A 335 -10.40 -8.78 41.06
N GLY A 336 -11.52 -9.08 40.40
CA GLY A 336 -12.84 -8.54 40.75
C GLY A 336 -13.06 -7.07 40.38
N LYS A 337 -12.11 -6.40 39.71
CA LYS A 337 -12.20 -4.96 39.37
C LYS A 337 -12.51 -4.67 37.91
N HIS A 338 -12.42 -5.68 37.04
CA HIS A 338 -12.61 -5.54 35.59
C HIS A 338 -13.58 -6.59 35.07
N GLY A 339 -14.33 -6.22 34.03
CA GLY A 339 -15.19 -7.18 33.32
C GLY A 339 -14.35 -8.26 32.64
N THR A 340 -14.77 -9.51 32.76
CA THR A 340 -14.10 -10.65 32.14
C THR A 340 -14.71 -11.01 30.78
N PHE A 341 -13.96 -11.74 29.97
CA PHE A 341 -14.45 -12.29 28.71
C PHE A 341 -13.79 -13.63 28.38
N ALA A 342 -14.47 -14.41 27.53
CA ALA A 342 -13.92 -15.64 26.98
C ALA A 342 -12.79 -15.34 25.99
N VAL A 343 -11.64 -15.99 26.15
CA VAL A 343 -10.46 -15.77 25.31
C VAL A 343 -10.42 -16.80 24.18
N ALA A 344 -10.16 -16.35 22.97
CA ALA A 344 -9.81 -17.19 21.84
C ALA A 344 -8.33 -17.02 21.48
N ARG A 345 -7.73 -18.04 20.85
CA ARG A 345 -6.39 -18.02 20.29
C ARG A 345 -6.49 -18.35 18.81
N HIS A 346 -5.82 -17.57 17.97
CA HIS A 346 -5.77 -17.87 16.54
C HIS A 346 -4.63 -18.86 16.26
N ASP A 347 -4.92 -19.95 15.56
CA ASP A 347 -3.96 -21.04 15.36
C ASP A 347 -2.74 -20.62 14.55
N ALA A 348 -2.94 -19.84 13.48
CA ALA A 348 -1.85 -19.50 12.56
C ALA A 348 -0.87 -18.47 13.15
N CYS A 349 -1.36 -17.46 13.88
CA CYS A 349 -0.50 -16.38 14.41
C CYS A 349 -0.25 -16.48 15.93
N GLY A 350 -0.94 -17.39 16.62
CA GLY A 350 -0.82 -17.62 18.05
C GLY A 350 -1.31 -16.47 18.94
N ARG A 351 -1.92 -15.42 18.38
CA ARG A 351 -2.39 -14.26 19.14
C ARG A 351 -3.71 -14.55 19.84
N PHE A 352 -3.87 -13.95 21.01
CA PHE A 352 -5.07 -14.00 21.83
C PHE A 352 -5.96 -12.79 21.55
N TYR A 353 -7.26 -13.03 21.51
CA TYR A 353 -8.29 -12.03 21.27
C TYR A 353 -9.58 -12.41 22.02
N ARG A 354 -10.56 -11.49 22.05
CA ARG A 354 -11.87 -11.76 22.65
C ARG A 354 -12.62 -12.79 21.80
N ALA A 355 -13.10 -13.86 22.40
CA ALA A 355 -13.92 -14.83 21.69
C ALA A 355 -15.23 -14.18 21.22
N GLY A 356 -15.58 -14.41 19.96
CA GLY A 356 -16.74 -13.78 19.29
C GLY A 356 -16.39 -12.53 18.47
N ASP A 357 -15.24 -11.90 18.72
CA ASP A 357 -14.75 -10.79 17.89
C ASP A 357 -14.05 -11.32 16.63
N GLU A 358 -14.10 -10.54 15.54
CA GLU A 358 -13.33 -10.86 14.33
C GLU A 358 -11.82 -10.68 14.60
N HIS A 359 -11.06 -11.78 14.47
CA HIS A 359 -9.61 -11.71 14.53
C HIS A 359 -9.01 -11.45 13.16
N ARG A 360 -8.00 -10.58 13.14
CA ARG A 360 -7.22 -10.30 11.95
C ARG A 360 -5.73 -10.40 12.24
N CYS A 361 -5.03 -11.34 11.60
CA CYS A 361 -3.57 -11.46 11.79
C CYS A 361 -2.85 -10.14 11.50
N ALA A 362 -1.85 -9.83 12.32
CA ALA A 362 -0.91 -8.77 11.96
C ALA A 362 -0.20 -9.17 10.67
N SER A 363 -0.31 -8.30 9.68
CA SER A 363 0.46 -8.38 8.46
C SER A 363 1.81 -7.71 8.72
N GLU A 364 2.92 -8.39 8.44
CA GLU A 364 4.28 -7.84 8.57
C GLU A 364 4.94 -7.72 7.20
N HIS A 365 6.02 -6.93 7.12
CA HIS A 365 6.84 -6.88 5.92
C HIS A 365 7.81 -8.06 5.93
N LYS A 366 7.89 -8.79 4.82
CA LYS A 366 8.89 -9.85 4.66
C LYS A 366 10.29 -9.22 4.57
N PRO A 367 11.31 -9.88 5.14
CA PRO A 367 12.68 -9.38 5.06
C PRO A 367 13.11 -9.24 3.60
N ARG A 368 14.11 -8.37 3.38
CA ARG A 368 14.74 -8.18 2.07
C ARG A 368 15.22 -9.53 1.55
N GLN A 369 14.77 -9.91 0.37
CA GLN A 369 15.35 -11.03 -0.36
C GLN A 369 16.54 -10.47 -1.15
N ALA A 370 17.68 -11.16 -1.11
CA ALA A 370 18.75 -10.86 -2.05
C ALA A 370 18.18 -11.07 -3.47
N PRO A 371 18.24 -10.08 -4.36
CA PRO A 371 17.74 -10.29 -5.71
C PRO A 371 18.58 -11.39 -6.37
N GLU A 372 17.94 -12.45 -6.87
CA GLU A 372 18.62 -13.50 -7.66
C GLU A 372 19.26 -12.88 -8.92
N THR A 373 18.65 -11.80 -9.44
CA THR A 373 19.21 -10.90 -10.46
C THR A 373 18.68 -9.48 -10.22
N GLU A 374 19.55 -8.47 -10.36
CA GLU A 374 19.12 -7.08 -10.28
C GLU A 374 18.14 -6.76 -11.42
N SER A 375 16.97 -6.19 -11.10
CA SER A 375 15.97 -5.92 -12.14
C SER A 375 16.51 -4.92 -13.17
N THR A 376 16.22 -5.14 -14.46
CA THR A 376 16.60 -4.24 -15.57
C THR A 376 16.19 -2.78 -15.30
N TYR A 377 15.08 -2.60 -14.58
CA TYR A 377 14.60 -1.29 -14.14
C TYR A 377 15.52 -0.62 -13.11
N GLN A 378 15.97 -1.34 -12.08
CA GLN A 378 16.94 -0.82 -11.11
C GLN A 378 18.29 -0.54 -11.77
N GLN A 379 18.72 -1.39 -12.71
CA GLN A 379 19.92 -1.16 -13.51
C GLN A 379 19.79 0.11 -14.37
N GLU A 380 18.65 0.34 -15.02
CA GLU A 380 18.44 1.52 -15.86
C GLU A 380 18.27 2.80 -15.03
N ILE A 381 17.62 2.72 -13.85
CA ILE A 381 17.62 3.81 -12.87
C ILE A 381 19.05 4.12 -12.43
N LYS A 382 19.83 3.12 -12.01
CA LYS A 382 21.24 3.30 -11.63
C LYS A 382 22.06 3.87 -12.77
N ARG A 383 21.86 3.41 -14.00
CA ARG A 383 22.55 3.90 -15.19
C ARG A 383 22.19 5.36 -15.45
N ARG A 384 20.91 5.73 -15.41
CA ARG A 384 20.48 7.12 -15.52
C ARG A 384 21.05 7.98 -14.39
N LEU A 385 20.92 7.54 -13.14
CA LEU A 385 21.47 8.19 -11.94
C LEU A 385 22.98 8.43 -12.08
N THR A 386 23.73 7.40 -12.46
CA THR A 386 25.18 7.47 -12.64
C THR A 386 25.55 8.33 -13.83
N SER A 387 24.80 8.28 -14.94
CA SER A 387 25.06 9.10 -16.13
C SER A 387 24.74 10.58 -15.91
N ILE A 388 23.75 10.88 -15.07
CA ILE A 388 23.40 12.24 -14.65
C ILE A 388 24.48 12.72 -13.67
N GLY A 389 24.82 11.93 -12.65
CA GLY A 389 25.88 12.23 -11.70
C GLY A 389 27.25 12.46 -12.35
N ARG A 390 27.66 11.62 -13.30
CA ARG A 390 28.95 11.76 -14.02
C ARG A 390 29.01 13.00 -14.90
N ARG A 391 27.94 13.30 -15.66
CA ARG A 391 27.87 14.54 -16.46
C ARG A 391 27.95 15.80 -15.59
N MET A 392 27.50 15.71 -14.35
CA MET A 392 27.56 16.82 -13.38
C MET A 392 28.91 16.97 -12.67
N LEU A 393 29.75 15.94 -12.65
CA LEU A 393 31.12 16.04 -12.11
C LEU A 393 32.13 16.55 -13.14
N GLN A 394 31.71 16.68 -14.40
CA GLN A 394 32.53 17.14 -15.54
C GLN A 394 32.23 18.60 -15.94
N GLN A 395 31.28 19.25 -15.26
CA GLN A 395 30.98 20.69 -15.32
C GLN A 395 31.37 21.31 -13.99
#